data_AF-A0A161XM98-F1
#
_entry.id   AF-A0A161XM98-F1
#
_cell.length_a   1.000
_cell.length_b   1.000
_cell.length_c   1.000
_cell.angle_alpha   90.00
_cell.angle_beta   90.00
_cell.angle_gamma   90.00
#
_symmetry.space_group_name_H-M   'P 1'
#
loop_
_entity.id
_entity.type
_entity.pdbx_description
1 polymer ?
#
loop_
_entity_poly.entity_id
_entity_poly.type
_entity_poly.pdbx_seq_one_letter_code
_entity_poly.pdbx_strand_id
1 'polypeptide(L)'
;MTDDDSESLPPAEAFALFADETRVAIIEALAEEATIEGTDGPSFAELRRAVGVSDAGQFNYHLSKLRDRFVVKRDGKYYPRYAALKLVGAIREGAFTDRTESRSATLEHTCPQCERSLTGIYENGLVRTECDEHDMVFQTSVPPQAAANRSVSEIVAFANVESQHHIQKAVDGTCFLCSGSMSVEKPHWTDGDSLVTRIDCDSCWMRMHLPVESSVIRHPAIVSYFYEQGIDVREVPFLSFDFVRSETQTDVVSEDPYRIRIEVGPEEDAPTLTLDEELNVVDVS
;
A
#
# COMPACT_ATOMS: atom_id res chain seq x y z
N MET A 1 -7.16 34.28 -22.82
CA MET A 1 -7.50 33.05 -23.55
C MET A 1 -6.19 32.44 -24.01
N THR A 2 -5.69 31.51 -23.23
CA THR A 2 -4.57 30.63 -23.58
C THR A 2 -5.18 29.24 -23.51
N ASP A 3 -5.32 28.63 -24.68
CA ASP A 3 -5.67 27.22 -24.82
C ASP A 3 -4.56 26.41 -24.15
N ASP A 4 -4.77 26.05 -22.89
CA ASP A 4 -4.00 25.02 -22.18
C ASP A 4 -4.68 23.67 -22.47
N ASP A 5 -4.70 23.29 -23.75
CA ASP A 5 -5.01 21.93 -24.16
C ASP A 5 -3.80 21.05 -23.82
N SER A 6 -3.63 20.76 -22.53
CA SER A 6 -2.83 19.63 -22.11
C SER A 6 -3.62 18.37 -22.45
N GLU A 7 -3.67 18.01 -23.74
CA GLU A 7 -4.24 16.72 -24.16
C GLU A 7 -3.53 15.62 -23.37
N SER A 8 -4.31 14.87 -22.60
CA SER A 8 -3.83 13.69 -21.89
C SER A 8 -3.26 12.71 -22.91
N LEU A 9 -2.02 12.26 -22.72
CA LEU A 9 -1.47 11.21 -23.57
C LEU A 9 -2.29 9.94 -23.38
N PRO A 10 -2.75 9.28 -24.45
CA PRO A 10 -3.33 7.95 -24.32
C PRO A 10 -2.36 7.00 -23.59
N PRO A 11 -2.82 6.11 -22.69
CA PRO A 11 -1.94 5.26 -21.90
C PRO A 11 -0.93 4.46 -22.75
N ALA A 12 -1.38 3.89 -23.87
CA ALA A 12 -0.52 3.12 -24.76
C ALA A 12 0.65 3.95 -25.34
N GLU A 13 0.41 5.21 -25.69
CA GLU A 13 1.45 6.12 -26.17
C GLU A 13 2.41 6.50 -25.04
N ALA A 14 1.91 6.65 -23.82
CA ALA A 14 2.75 6.89 -22.64
C ALA A 14 3.69 5.71 -22.37
N PHE A 15 3.18 4.48 -22.39
CA PHE A 15 4.00 3.27 -22.21
C PHE A 15 4.98 3.04 -23.37
N ALA A 16 4.60 3.36 -24.61
CA ALA A 16 5.49 3.23 -25.77
C ALA A 16 6.75 4.11 -25.67
N LEU A 17 6.73 5.19 -24.88
CA LEU A 17 7.92 6.00 -24.60
C LEU A 17 8.96 5.24 -23.75
N PHE A 18 8.59 4.17 -23.05
CA PHE A 18 9.51 3.42 -22.19
C PHE A 18 9.88 2.05 -22.76
N ALA A 19 9.44 1.73 -23.98
CA ALA A 19 9.87 0.54 -24.72
C ALA A 19 11.34 0.61 -25.22
N ASP A 20 12.08 1.67 -24.88
CA ASP A 20 13.46 1.88 -25.31
C ASP A 20 14.35 2.07 -24.09
N GLU A 21 15.42 1.28 -24.01
CA GLU A 21 16.32 1.23 -22.86
C GLU A 21 17.00 2.58 -22.57
N THR A 22 17.29 3.39 -23.59
CA THR A 22 17.92 4.71 -23.39
C THR A 22 16.97 5.63 -22.64
N ARG A 23 15.67 5.57 -22.93
CA ARG A 23 14.67 6.40 -22.23
C ARG A 23 14.47 5.96 -20.79
N VAL A 24 14.52 4.66 -20.49
CA VAL A 24 14.50 4.14 -19.12
C VAL A 24 15.76 4.59 -18.37
N ALA A 25 16.94 4.41 -18.95
CA ALA A 25 18.20 4.83 -18.32
C ALA A 25 18.26 6.36 -18.06
N ILE A 26 17.66 7.19 -18.93
CA ILE A 26 17.55 8.64 -18.68
C ILE A 26 16.75 8.96 -17.42
N ILE A 27 15.58 8.33 -17.24
CA ILE A 27 14.73 8.63 -16.07
C ILE A 27 15.33 8.07 -14.78
N GLU A 28 16.01 6.93 -14.83
CA GLU A 28 16.72 6.35 -13.68
C GLU A 28 17.86 7.25 -13.24
N ALA A 29 18.72 7.69 -14.17
CA ALA A 29 19.81 8.62 -13.88
C ALA A 29 19.29 9.95 -13.28
N LEU A 30 18.17 10.48 -13.79
CA LEU A 30 17.55 11.69 -13.24
C LEU A 30 16.96 11.46 -11.84
N ALA A 31 16.39 10.29 -11.57
CA ALA A 31 15.87 9.95 -10.25
C ALA A 31 16.99 9.79 -9.22
N GLU A 32 18.14 9.23 -9.60
CA GLU A 32 19.32 9.10 -8.74
C GLU A 32 19.94 10.46 -8.39
N GLU A 33 20.12 11.33 -9.38
CA GLU A 33 20.62 12.68 -9.15
C GLU A 33 19.69 13.51 -8.25
N ALA A 34 18.37 13.30 -8.35
CA ALA A 34 17.39 13.98 -7.51
C ALA A 34 17.48 13.60 -6.01
N THR A 35 18.15 12.50 -5.66
CA THR A 35 18.37 12.10 -4.25
C THR A 35 19.59 12.72 -3.60
N ILE A 36 20.46 13.39 -4.38
CA ILE A 36 21.69 13.98 -3.85
C ILE A 36 21.36 15.35 -3.26
N GLU A 37 21.61 15.53 -1.96
CA GLU A 37 21.34 16.79 -1.29
C GLU A 37 22.23 17.93 -1.82
N GLY A 38 21.62 19.08 -2.10
CA GLY A 38 22.34 20.30 -2.48
C GLY A 38 22.88 20.32 -3.92
N THR A 39 22.51 19.37 -4.77
CA THR A 39 22.87 19.39 -6.20
C THR A 39 21.76 20.02 -7.05
N ASP A 40 22.17 20.88 -7.97
CA ASP A 40 21.34 21.23 -9.12
C ASP A 40 21.25 20.02 -10.07
N GLY A 41 20.17 19.93 -10.84
CA GLY A 41 19.99 18.85 -11.80
C GLY A 41 21.17 18.77 -12.79
N PRO A 42 21.42 17.61 -13.42
CA PRO A 42 22.50 17.47 -14.37
C PRO A 42 22.25 18.34 -15.61
N SER A 43 23.33 18.88 -16.17
CA SER A 43 23.32 19.47 -17.51
C SER A 43 23.16 18.37 -18.56
N PHE A 44 22.93 18.76 -19.82
CA PHE A 44 22.84 17.81 -20.93
C PHE A 44 24.08 16.90 -21.02
N ALA A 45 25.27 17.46 -20.87
CA ALA A 45 26.52 16.72 -20.99
C ALA A 45 26.76 15.77 -19.81
N GLU A 46 26.36 16.18 -18.60
CA GLU A 46 26.42 15.36 -17.38
C GLU A 46 25.45 14.18 -17.48
N LEU A 47 24.18 14.44 -17.81
CA LEU A 47 23.17 13.40 -17.94
C LEU A 47 23.52 12.40 -19.04
N ARG A 48 23.96 12.88 -20.21
CA ARG A 48 24.41 12.01 -21.31
C ARG A 48 25.57 11.10 -20.89
N ARG A 49 26.51 11.64 -20.11
CA ARG A 49 27.65 10.87 -19.60
C ARG A 49 27.19 9.82 -18.60
N ALA A 50 26.27 10.16 -17.70
CA ALA A 50 25.70 9.22 -16.73
C ALA A 50 24.98 8.05 -17.43
N VAL A 51 24.22 8.32 -18.50
CA VAL A 51 23.50 7.31 -19.29
C VAL A 51 24.44 6.50 -20.20
N GLY A 52 25.67 6.96 -20.45
CA GLY A 52 26.67 6.24 -21.26
C GLY A 52 26.48 6.34 -22.77
N VAL A 53 25.73 7.34 -23.26
CA VAL A 53 25.43 7.47 -24.70
C VAL A 53 26.47 8.34 -25.42
N SER A 54 27.19 7.73 -26.37
CA SER A 54 28.26 8.39 -27.13
C SER A 54 27.78 9.39 -28.19
N ASP A 55 26.60 9.18 -28.78
CA ASP A 55 26.03 10.06 -29.81
C ASP A 55 25.11 11.11 -29.19
N ALA A 56 25.48 12.39 -29.34
CA ALA A 56 24.71 13.50 -28.75
C ALA A 56 23.34 13.71 -29.44
N GLY A 57 23.22 13.40 -30.73
CA GLY A 57 21.98 13.53 -31.50
C GLY A 57 20.97 12.46 -31.09
N GLN A 58 21.41 11.21 -30.97
CA GLN A 58 20.59 10.10 -30.49
C GLN A 58 20.15 10.36 -29.05
N PHE A 59 21.06 10.74 -28.15
CA PHE A 59 20.67 11.11 -26.77
C PHE A 59 19.63 12.23 -26.74
N ASN A 60 19.83 13.30 -27.52
CA ASN A 60 18.90 14.41 -27.60
C ASN A 60 17.53 13.97 -28.15
N TYR A 61 17.50 13.04 -29.11
CA TYR A 61 16.27 12.44 -29.61
C TYR A 61 15.49 11.76 -28.46
N HIS A 62 16.11 10.84 -27.71
CA HIS A 62 15.44 10.15 -26.59
C HIS A 62 15.02 11.12 -25.47
N LEU A 63 15.91 12.04 -25.07
CA LEU A 63 15.60 13.04 -24.05
C LEU A 63 14.44 13.93 -24.49
N SER A 64 14.38 14.34 -25.76
CA SER A 64 13.30 15.18 -26.28
C SER A 64 11.92 14.51 -26.19
N LYS A 65 11.86 13.18 -26.33
CA LYS A 65 10.62 12.40 -26.21
C LYS A 65 10.10 12.33 -24.77
N LEU A 66 10.96 12.53 -23.77
CA LEU A 66 10.63 12.50 -22.35
C LEU A 66 10.30 13.88 -21.77
N ARG A 67 10.69 14.94 -22.49
CA ARG A 67 10.45 16.32 -22.06
C ARG A 67 8.97 16.60 -21.87
N ASP A 68 8.72 17.62 -21.06
CA ASP A 68 7.41 18.19 -20.71
C ASP A 68 6.56 17.31 -19.78
N ARG A 69 6.50 16.00 -19.99
CA ARG A 69 5.70 15.07 -19.15
C ARG A 69 6.50 14.32 -18.08
N PHE A 70 7.71 13.87 -18.42
CA PHE A 70 8.55 13.09 -17.50
C PHE A 70 9.77 13.88 -17.02
N VAL A 71 10.24 14.82 -17.84
CA VAL A 71 11.43 15.63 -17.53
C VAL A 71 11.11 17.11 -17.72
N VAL A 72 11.52 17.94 -16.76
CA VAL A 72 11.50 19.39 -16.89
C VAL A 72 12.92 19.92 -17.04
N LYS A 73 13.10 20.91 -17.93
CA LYS A 73 14.36 21.63 -18.08
C LYS A 73 14.24 23.02 -17.47
N ARG A 74 15.15 23.39 -16.57
CA ARG A 74 15.23 24.72 -15.92
C ARG A 74 16.69 25.15 -15.90
N ASP A 75 16.98 26.36 -16.35
CA ASP A 75 18.34 26.94 -16.32
C ASP A 75 19.44 26.03 -16.89
N GLY A 76 19.12 25.29 -17.96
CA GLY A 76 20.07 24.37 -18.60
C GLY A 76 20.22 23.01 -17.91
N LYS A 77 19.55 22.79 -16.77
CA LYS A 77 19.53 21.56 -15.99
C LYS A 77 18.24 20.77 -16.17
N TYR A 78 18.29 19.46 -15.94
CA TYR A 78 17.18 18.53 -16.14
C TYR A 78 16.74 17.92 -14.81
N TYR A 79 15.42 17.81 -14.60
CA TYR A 79 14.85 17.28 -13.37
C TYR A 79 13.71 16.31 -13.71
N PRO A 80 13.56 15.19 -12.96
CA PRO A 80 12.43 14.30 -13.15
C PRO A 80 11.13 14.97 -12.64
N ARG A 81 10.03 14.71 -13.32
CA ARG A 81 8.68 15.01 -12.82
C ARG A 81 8.15 13.82 -12.01
N TYR A 82 7.08 14.04 -11.25
CA TYR A 82 6.42 13.00 -10.45
C TYR A 82 6.18 11.68 -11.23
N ALA A 83 5.71 11.77 -12.48
CA ALA A 83 5.47 10.60 -13.32
C ALA A 83 6.74 9.76 -13.57
N ALA A 84 7.90 10.40 -13.74
CA ALA A 84 9.18 9.70 -13.90
C ALA A 84 9.60 9.02 -12.60
N LEU A 85 9.47 9.70 -11.46
CA LEU A 85 9.78 9.12 -10.15
C LEU A 85 8.87 7.92 -9.83
N LYS A 86 7.57 8.03 -10.12
CA LYS A 86 6.61 6.93 -9.94
C LYS A 86 6.97 5.71 -10.80
N LEU A 87 7.36 5.93 -12.05
CA LEU A 87 7.80 4.86 -12.95
C LEU A 87 9.09 4.18 -12.46
N VAL A 88 10.10 4.96 -12.08
CA VAL A 88 11.36 4.41 -11.54
C VAL A 88 11.11 3.63 -10.26
N GLY A 89 10.23 4.11 -9.37
CA GLY A 89 9.80 3.36 -8.18
C GLY A 89 9.21 2.00 -8.54
N ALA A 90 8.26 1.96 -9.48
CA ALA A 90 7.62 0.72 -9.91
C ALA A 90 8.59 -0.27 -10.60
N ILE A 91 9.59 0.24 -11.34
CA ILE A 91 10.68 -0.59 -11.88
C ILE A 91 11.51 -1.18 -10.74
N ARG A 92 11.92 -0.35 -9.77
CA ARG A 92 12.75 -0.76 -8.62
C ARG A 92 12.06 -1.70 -7.65
N GLU A 93 10.73 -1.68 -7.60
CA GLU A 93 9.93 -2.64 -6.84
C GLU A 93 9.96 -4.06 -7.46
N GLY A 94 10.47 -4.21 -8.68
CA GLY A 94 10.51 -5.46 -9.43
C GLY A 94 9.19 -5.81 -10.10
N ALA A 95 8.19 -4.92 -10.07
CA ALA A 95 6.82 -5.19 -10.51
C ALA A 95 6.68 -5.60 -11.99
N PHE A 96 7.66 -5.22 -12.82
CA PHE A 96 7.67 -5.51 -14.26
C PHE A 96 8.82 -6.41 -14.73
N THR A 97 9.85 -6.59 -13.90
CA THR A 97 11.12 -7.21 -14.30
C THR A 97 11.34 -8.57 -13.64
N ASP A 98 10.84 -8.74 -12.41
CA ASP A 98 11.26 -9.85 -11.57
C ASP A 98 10.29 -11.02 -11.68
N ARG A 99 10.85 -12.22 -11.77
CA ARG A 99 10.12 -13.48 -11.64
C ARG A 99 10.48 -14.08 -10.30
N THR A 100 9.51 -14.15 -9.40
CA THR A 100 9.73 -14.66 -8.05
C THR A 100 9.59 -16.18 -8.02
N GLU A 101 10.53 -16.86 -7.37
CA GLU A 101 10.35 -18.27 -7.03
C GLU A 101 9.30 -18.42 -5.92
N SER A 102 8.49 -19.49 -6.02
CA SER A 102 7.50 -19.84 -5.01
C SER A 102 8.22 -20.30 -3.74
N ARG A 103 7.84 -19.75 -2.59
CA ARG A 103 8.42 -20.05 -1.27
C ARG A 103 7.30 -20.34 -0.29
N SER A 104 7.47 -21.34 0.57
CA SER A 104 6.52 -21.64 1.65
C SER A 104 7.23 -22.01 2.95
N ALA A 105 6.57 -21.72 4.08
CA ALA A 105 7.05 -22.09 5.41
C ALA A 105 5.88 -22.14 6.41
N THR A 106 6.02 -22.95 7.45
CA THR A 106 5.14 -22.88 8.63
C THR A 106 5.43 -21.61 9.42
N LEU A 107 4.38 -20.92 9.85
CA LEU A 107 4.46 -19.68 10.61
C LEU A 107 4.37 -19.97 12.11
N GLU A 108 4.91 -19.05 12.91
CA GLU A 108 4.77 -19.09 14.38
C GLU A 108 3.36 -18.69 14.83
N HIS A 109 2.68 -17.87 14.02
CA HIS A 109 1.29 -17.47 14.26
C HIS A 109 0.33 -18.61 13.95
N THR A 110 -0.80 -18.60 14.67
CA THR A 110 -1.84 -19.62 14.59
C THR A 110 -3.09 -19.10 13.91
N CYS A 111 -3.91 -20.03 13.43
CA CYS A 111 -5.17 -19.73 12.77
C CYS A 111 -6.12 -19.00 13.71
N PRO A 112 -6.76 -17.90 13.26
CA PRO A 112 -7.68 -17.16 14.09
C PRO A 112 -9.04 -17.86 14.34
N GLN A 113 -9.20 -19.10 13.91
CA GLN A 113 -10.44 -19.86 14.12
C GLN A 113 -10.20 -21.15 14.93
N CYS A 114 -9.05 -21.81 14.78
CA CYS A 114 -8.78 -23.09 15.44
C CYS A 114 -7.40 -23.23 16.10
N GLU A 115 -6.62 -22.15 16.16
CA GLU A 115 -5.30 -22.12 16.83
C GLU A 115 -4.24 -23.08 16.26
N ARG A 116 -4.51 -23.75 15.13
CA ARG A 116 -3.53 -24.57 14.41
C ARG A 116 -2.46 -23.70 13.75
N SER A 117 -1.29 -24.27 13.48
CA SER A 117 -0.21 -23.58 12.77
C SER A 117 -0.65 -23.14 11.37
N LEU A 118 -0.26 -21.93 10.97
CA LEU A 118 -0.49 -21.43 9.62
C LEU A 118 0.66 -21.77 8.67
N THR A 119 0.36 -21.92 7.39
CA THR A 119 1.37 -22.00 6.31
C THR A 119 1.39 -20.68 5.56
N GLY A 120 2.55 -20.01 5.53
CA GLY A 120 2.79 -18.86 4.67
C GLY A 120 3.26 -19.32 3.29
N ILE A 121 2.77 -18.67 2.24
CA ILE A 121 3.16 -18.94 0.86
C ILE A 121 3.37 -17.59 0.16
N TYR A 122 4.54 -17.42 -0.45
CA TYR A 122 4.84 -16.30 -1.34
C TYR A 122 5.02 -16.79 -2.77
N GLU A 123 4.17 -16.33 -3.67
CA GLU A 123 4.17 -16.74 -5.07
C GLU A 123 3.58 -15.62 -5.95
N ASN A 124 4.17 -15.37 -7.11
CA ASN A 124 3.68 -14.39 -8.10
C ASN A 124 3.47 -12.97 -7.54
N GLY A 125 4.32 -12.53 -6.59
CA GLY A 125 4.15 -11.22 -5.94
C GLY A 125 2.99 -11.14 -4.94
N LEU A 126 2.40 -12.28 -4.58
CA LEU A 126 1.37 -12.39 -3.56
C LEU A 126 1.91 -13.16 -2.37
N VAL A 127 1.55 -12.73 -1.16
CA VAL A 127 1.70 -13.53 0.05
C VAL A 127 0.31 -13.95 0.53
N ARG A 128 0.19 -15.20 0.93
CA ARG A 128 -1.00 -15.75 1.58
C ARG A 128 -0.62 -16.53 2.82
N THR A 129 -1.51 -16.53 3.81
CA THR A 129 -1.43 -17.41 4.98
C THR A 129 -2.64 -18.33 4.99
N GLU A 130 -2.40 -19.62 5.11
CA GLU A 130 -3.43 -20.65 5.00
C GLU A 130 -3.49 -21.53 6.25
N CYS A 131 -4.70 -21.93 6.61
CA CYS A 131 -5.00 -22.97 7.59
C CYS A 131 -5.45 -24.23 6.85
N ASP A 132 -5.05 -25.41 7.35
CA ASP A 132 -5.45 -26.71 6.80
C ASP A 132 -6.95 -26.99 6.89
N GLU A 133 -7.65 -26.33 7.81
CA GLU A 133 -9.07 -26.51 8.09
C GLU A 133 -9.96 -25.36 7.57
N HIS A 134 -9.41 -24.14 7.48
CA HIS A 134 -10.17 -22.92 7.18
C HIS A 134 -9.72 -22.21 5.90
N ASP A 135 -8.88 -22.85 5.09
CA ASP A 135 -8.31 -22.31 3.85
C ASP A 135 -7.57 -20.98 4.07
N MET A 136 -7.85 -19.95 3.26
CA MET A 136 -7.13 -18.67 3.24
C MET A 136 -7.54 -17.79 4.43
N VAL A 137 -6.57 -17.42 5.27
CA VAL A 137 -6.75 -16.50 6.40
C VAL A 137 -6.45 -15.06 6.00
N PHE A 138 -5.38 -14.85 5.22
CA PHE A 138 -4.94 -13.52 4.81
C PHE A 138 -4.23 -13.62 3.46
N GLN A 139 -4.42 -12.60 2.63
CA GLN A 139 -3.70 -12.46 1.37
C GLN A 139 -3.50 -11.00 1.02
N THR A 140 -2.30 -10.65 0.53
CA THR A 140 -2.03 -9.32 -0.03
C THR A 140 -0.88 -9.39 -1.04
N SER A 141 -0.68 -8.31 -1.79
CA SER A 141 0.46 -8.17 -2.70
C SER A 141 1.72 -7.72 -1.96
N VAL A 142 2.84 -8.38 -2.21
CA VAL A 142 4.17 -7.96 -1.76
C VAL A 142 5.11 -7.89 -2.97
N PRO A 143 5.60 -6.69 -3.33
CA PRO A 143 6.50 -6.53 -4.47
C PRO A 143 7.76 -7.41 -4.36
N PRO A 144 8.30 -7.91 -5.49
CA PRO A 144 9.50 -8.74 -5.48
C PRO A 144 10.67 -8.15 -4.70
N GLN A 145 10.92 -6.85 -4.81
CA GLN A 145 11.98 -6.18 -4.05
C GLN A 145 11.72 -6.18 -2.54
N ALA A 146 10.45 -6.08 -2.11
CA ALA A 146 10.07 -6.23 -0.71
C ALA A 146 10.15 -7.69 -0.24
N ALA A 147 10.13 -8.65 -1.15
CA ALA A 147 10.30 -10.06 -0.80
C ALA A 147 11.76 -10.55 -0.93
N ALA A 148 12.63 -9.73 -1.54
CA ALA A 148 14.03 -10.04 -1.76
C ALA A 148 14.76 -10.19 -0.41
N ASN A 149 15.54 -11.26 -0.29
CA ASN A 149 16.33 -11.58 0.91
C ASN A 149 15.53 -11.75 2.22
N ARG A 150 14.21 -11.90 2.15
CA ARG A 150 13.34 -12.23 3.30
C ARG A 150 12.93 -13.71 3.28
N SER A 151 12.85 -14.31 4.44
CA SER A 151 12.11 -15.55 4.69
C SER A 151 10.60 -15.33 4.51
N VAL A 152 9.83 -16.41 4.40
CA VAL A 152 8.37 -16.32 4.29
C VAL A 152 7.75 -15.64 5.52
N SER A 153 8.24 -15.94 6.73
CA SER A 153 7.76 -15.30 7.95
C SER A 153 8.02 -13.79 7.95
N GLU A 154 9.19 -13.34 7.49
CA GLU A 154 9.50 -11.91 7.35
C GLU A 154 8.65 -11.23 6.26
N ILE A 155 8.29 -11.94 5.20
CA ILE A 155 7.36 -11.43 4.17
C ILE A 155 5.95 -11.27 4.76
N VAL A 156 5.47 -12.23 5.55
CA VAL A 156 4.17 -12.14 6.22
C VAL A 156 4.16 -10.98 7.23
N ALA A 157 5.23 -10.80 8.01
CA ALA A 157 5.36 -9.68 8.94
C ALA A 157 5.35 -8.33 8.21
N PHE A 158 6.08 -8.21 7.10
CA PHE A 158 6.03 -7.03 6.23
C PHE A 158 4.62 -6.76 5.70
N ALA A 159 3.96 -7.81 5.21
CA ALA A 159 2.62 -7.73 4.66
C ALA A 159 1.57 -7.33 5.69
N ASN A 160 1.71 -7.77 6.94
CA ASN A 160 0.87 -7.33 8.04
C ASN A 160 0.97 -5.80 8.25
N VAL A 161 2.21 -5.29 8.37
CA VAL A 161 2.47 -3.86 8.56
C VAL A 161 1.88 -3.05 7.40
N GLU A 162 2.15 -3.45 6.16
CA GLU A 162 1.67 -2.73 4.98
C GLU A 162 0.15 -2.78 4.83
N SER A 163 -0.48 -3.92 5.13
CA SER A 163 -1.95 -4.00 5.13
C SER A 163 -2.56 -3.07 6.18
N GLN A 164 -1.99 -2.96 7.38
CA GLN A 164 -2.47 -1.98 8.36
C GLN A 164 -2.33 -0.53 7.86
N HIS A 165 -1.23 -0.19 7.17
CA HIS A 165 -1.07 1.13 6.54
C HIS A 165 -2.09 1.39 5.42
N HIS A 166 -2.36 0.37 4.59
CA HIS A 166 -3.36 0.47 3.53
C HIS A 166 -4.78 0.64 4.08
N ILE A 167 -5.12 -0.10 5.14
CA ILE A 167 -6.40 0.05 5.85
C ILE A 167 -6.54 1.47 6.38
N GLN A 168 -5.55 1.98 7.12
CA GLN A 168 -5.57 3.34 7.66
C GLN A 168 -5.78 4.38 6.55
N LYS A 169 -4.99 4.29 5.47
CA LYS A 169 -5.08 5.26 4.37
C LYS A 169 -6.45 5.24 3.68
N ALA A 170 -7.07 4.07 3.57
CA ALA A 170 -8.39 3.94 2.97
C ALA A 170 -9.53 4.41 3.90
N VAL A 171 -9.41 4.15 5.21
CA VAL A 171 -10.32 4.70 6.23
C VAL A 171 -10.22 6.24 6.24
N ASP A 172 -9.02 6.80 6.06
CA ASP A 172 -8.79 8.24 5.84
C ASP A 172 -9.29 8.75 4.46
N GLY A 173 -9.97 7.91 3.68
CA GLY A 173 -10.59 8.26 2.40
C GLY A 173 -9.62 8.36 1.21
N THR A 174 -8.41 7.81 1.31
CA THR A 174 -7.38 7.91 0.26
C THR A 174 -6.90 6.55 -0.26
N CYS A 175 -6.98 6.35 -1.58
CA CYS A 175 -6.52 5.11 -2.21
C CYS A 175 -5.00 4.97 -2.18
N PHE A 176 -4.50 3.84 -1.67
CA PHE A 176 -3.06 3.57 -1.61
C PHE A 176 -2.41 3.33 -2.98
N LEU A 177 -3.19 2.96 -4.01
CA LEU A 177 -2.68 2.77 -5.38
C LEU A 177 -2.67 4.05 -6.23
N CYS A 178 -3.80 4.75 -6.30
CA CYS A 178 -3.98 5.89 -7.20
C CYS A 178 -4.03 7.25 -6.51
N SER A 179 -4.09 7.28 -5.16
CA SER A 179 -4.30 8.51 -4.36
C SER A 179 -5.62 9.23 -4.64
N GLY A 180 -6.58 8.57 -5.28
CA GLY A 180 -7.95 9.06 -5.43
C GLY A 180 -8.78 8.87 -4.17
N SER A 181 -9.95 9.49 -4.14
CA SER A 181 -10.92 9.37 -3.05
C SER A 181 -11.45 7.93 -2.91
N MET A 182 -11.80 7.58 -1.67
CA MET A 182 -12.43 6.31 -1.33
C MET A 182 -13.72 6.54 -0.55
N SER A 183 -14.67 5.63 -0.77
CA SER A 183 -15.99 5.64 -0.15
C SER A 183 -16.19 4.36 0.67
N VAL A 184 -16.77 4.50 1.87
CA VAL A 184 -17.10 3.39 2.77
C VAL A 184 -18.55 2.98 2.56
N GLU A 185 -18.80 1.69 2.37
CA GLU A 185 -20.16 1.14 2.44
C GLU A 185 -20.58 0.97 3.90
N LYS A 186 -21.84 1.31 4.20
CA LYS A 186 -22.43 1.11 5.54
C LYS A 186 -22.12 -0.32 6.03
N PRO A 187 -21.47 -0.48 7.21
CA PRO A 187 -21.14 -1.78 7.75
C PRO A 187 -22.37 -2.68 7.93
N HIS A 188 -22.20 -3.98 7.77
CA HIS A 188 -23.29 -4.96 7.91
C HIS A 188 -22.78 -6.29 8.47
N TRP A 189 -23.69 -7.01 9.13
CA TRP A 189 -23.43 -8.33 9.66
C TRP A 189 -23.41 -9.38 8.54
N THR A 190 -22.41 -10.26 8.60
CA THR A 190 -22.37 -11.49 7.79
C THR A 190 -23.17 -12.61 8.45
N ASP A 191 -23.43 -13.70 7.71
CA ASP A 191 -24.07 -14.91 8.26
C ASP A 191 -23.25 -15.61 9.36
N GLY A 192 -21.98 -15.21 9.55
CA GLY A 192 -21.07 -15.73 10.58
C GLY A 192 -20.78 -14.71 11.68
N ASP A 193 -21.76 -13.86 12.03
CA ASP A 193 -21.72 -12.93 13.17
C ASP A 193 -20.47 -12.04 13.23
N SER A 194 -19.94 -11.68 12.04
CA SER A 194 -18.86 -10.71 11.88
C SER A 194 -19.40 -9.43 11.24
N LEU A 195 -19.11 -8.27 11.84
CA LEU A 195 -19.46 -6.97 11.26
C LEU A 195 -18.39 -6.54 10.26
N VAL A 196 -18.77 -6.46 8.99
CA VAL A 196 -17.83 -6.18 7.89
C VAL A 196 -18.23 -4.92 7.13
N THR A 197 -17.25 -4.34 6.45
CA THR A 197 -17.45 -3.20 5.56
C THR A 197 -16.61 -3.35 4.30
N ARG A 198 -17.01 -2.60 3.27
CA ARG A 198 -16.30 -2.51 2.00
C ARG A 198 -15.90 -1.06 1.78
N ILE A 199 -14.64 -0.86 1.38
CA ILE A 199 -14.10 0.45 1.02
C ILE A 199 -13.69 0.41 -0.45
N ASP A 200 -14.30 1.25 -1.27
CA ASP A 200 -14.12 1.31 -2.72
C ASP A 200 -13.39 2.59 -3.13
N CYS A 201 -12.47 2.50 -4.09
CA CYS A 201 -11.91 3.69 -4.74
C CYS A 201 -12.80 4.17 -5.88
N ASP A 202 -13.05 5.47 -5.97
CA ASP A 202 -13.91 6.06 -7.00
C ASP A 202 -13.23 6.15 -8.39
N SER A 203 -11.89 5.94 -8.42
CA SER A 203 -11.05 6.20 -9.60
C SER A 203 -10.32 4.98 -10.16
N CYS A 204 -10.18 3.90 -9.41
CA CYS A 204 -9.51 2.68 -9.87
C CYS A 204 -10.22 1.42 -9.35
N TRP A 205 -9.69 0.25 -9.70
CA TRP A 205 -10.27 -1.04 -9.33
C TRP A 205 -10.08 -1.43 -7.85
N MET A 206 -9.37 -0.62 -7.06
CA MET A 206 -9.04 -0.97 -5.68
C MET A 206 -10.29 -1.03 -4.81
N ARG A 207 -10.44 -2.15 -4.11
CA ARG A 207 -11.51 -2.46 -3.18
C ARG A 207 -10.94 -3.24 -2.02
N MET A 208 -11.32 -2.88 -0.81
CA MET A 208 -11.01 -3.64 0.39
C MET A 208 -12.29 -4.13 1.05
N HIS A 209 -12.23 -5.33 1.60
CA HIS A 209 -13.25 -5.90 2.45
C HIS A 209 -12.59 -6.27 3.76
N LEU A 210 -13.08 -5.74 4.88
CA LEU A 210 -12.44 -5.91 6.18
C LEU A 210 -13.48 -6.00 7.31
N PRO A 211 -13.17 -6.75 8.38
CA PRO A 211 -13.85 -6.62 9.66
C PRO A 211 -13.69 -5.18 10.16
N VAL A 212 -14.78 -4.58 10.65
CA VAL A 212 -14.80 -3.17 11.08
C VAL A 212 -13.68 -2.86 12.08
N GLU A 213 -13.34 -3.81 12.95
CA GLU A 213 -12.34 -3.70 14.00
C GLU A 213 -10.93 -3.50 13.46
N SER A 214 -10.66 -4.01 12.25
CA SER A 214 -9.39 -3.79 11.58
C SER A 214 -9.16 -2.31 11.23
N SER A 215 -10.23 -1.50 11.12
CA SER A 215 -10.12 -0.06 10.84
C SER A 215 -9.48 0.75 11.97
N VAL A 216 -9.55 0.25 13.21
CA VAL A 216 -9.10 0.97 14.41
C VAL A 216 -7.81 0.42 15.01
N ILE A 217 -7.20 -0.61 14.44
CA ILE A 217 -5.99 -1.25 15.00
C ILE A 217 -4.83 -0.27 15.26
N ARG A 218 -4.76 0.82 14.49
CA ARG A 218 -3.76 1.90 14.66
C ARG A 218 -4.30 3.17 15.31
N HIS A 219 -5.53 3.15 15.83
CA HIS A 219 -6.08 4.25 16.58
C HIS A 219 -5.23 4.51 17.84
N PRO A 220 -4.91 5.76 18.20
CA PRO A 220 -4.01 6.07 19.32
C PRO A 220 -4.39 5.40 20.65
N ALA A 221 -5.69 5.25 20.93
CA ALA A 221 -6.16 4.57 22.14
C ALA A 221 -5.79 3.09 22.16
N ILE A 222 -5.94 2.38 21.03
CA ILE A 222 -5.58 0.97 20.89
C ILE A 222 -4.06 0.80 20.97
N VAL A 223 -3.33 1.65 20.25
CA VAL A 223 -1.86 1.64 20.28
C VAL A 223 -1.34 1.87 21.70
N SER A 224 -1.87 2.86 22.43
CA SER A 224 -1.44 3.16 23.80
C SER A 224 -1.75 1.99 24.73
N TYR A 225 -2.98 1.45 24.67
CA TYR A 225 -3.43 0.34 25.51
C TYR A 225 -2.52 -0.90 25.38
N PHE A 226 -2.31 -1.38 24.16
CA PHE A 226 -1.46 -2.54 23.93
C PHE A 226 0.02 -2.26 24.23
N TYR A 227 0.49 -1.03 23.96
CA TYR A 227 1.89 -0.68 24.23
C TYR A 227 2.21 -0.67 25.73
N GLU A 228 1.28 -0.26 26.59
CA GLU A 228 1.41 -0.34 28.05
C GLU A 228 1.55 -1.78 28.56
N GLN A 229 1.04 -2.76 27.80
CA GLN A 229 1.15 -4.19 28.07
C GLN A 229 2.39 -4.83 27.40
N GLY A 230 3.22 -4.03 26.74
CA GLY A 230 4.41 -4.50 26.03
C GLY A 230 4.13 -5.11 24.66
N ILE A 231 2.95 -4.87 24.09
CA ILE A 231 2.55 -5.36 22.77
C ILE A 231 2.57 -4.21 21.77
N ASP A 232 3.41 -4.30 20.75
CA ASP A 232 3.35 -3.39 19.61
C ASP A 232 2.38 -3.94 18.56
N VAL A 233 1.19 -3.36 18.46
CA VAL A 233 0.14 -3.77 17.50
C VAL A 233 0.59 -3.70 16.03
N ARG A 234 1.68 -2.98 15.75
CA ARG A 234 2.25 -2.87 14.41
C ARG A 234 3.04 -4.11 14.03
N GLU A 235 3.56 -4.85 15.01
CA GLU A 235 4.39 -6.05 14.79
C GLU A 235 3.59 -7.35 14.89
N VAL A 236 2.38 -7.30 15.46
CA VAL A 236 1.48 -8.44 15.62
C VAL A 236 0.48 -8.51 14.45
N PRO A 237 0.18 -9.70 13.90
CA PRO A 237 -0.88 -9.88 12.92
C PRO A 237 -2.20 -9.26 13.38
N PHE A 238 -2.75 -8.29 12.65
CA PHE A 238 -3.97 -7.60 13.13
C PHE A 238 -5.17 -8.55 13.29
N LEU A 239 -5.22 -9.61 12.48
CA LEU A 239 -6.24 -10.66 12.58
C LEU A 239 -6.06 -11.60 13.78
N SER A 240 -4.96 -11.54 14.52
CA SER A 240 -4.78 -12.38 15.72
C SER A 240 -5.33 -11.75 17.00
N PHE A 241 -5.65 -10.46 17.00
CA PHE A 241 -6.22 -9.78 18.17
C PHE A 241 -7.64 -10.26 18.43
N ASP A 242 -7.95 -10.54 19.70
CA ASP A 242 -9.24 -11.09 20.11
C ASP A 242 -10.40 -10.16 19.73
N PHE A 243 -10.26 -8.85 19.92
CA PHE A 243 -11.30 -7.88 19.53
C PHE A 243 -11.55 -7.83 18.02
N VAL A 244 -10.58 -8.22 17.18
CA VAL A 244 -10.76 -8.30 15.71
C VAL A 244 -11.45 -9.60 15.30
N ARG A 245 -11.40 -10.63 16.14
CA ARG A 245 -11.94 -11.97 15.88
C ARG A 245 -13.26 -12.23 16.58
N SER A 246 -13.60 -11.43 17.58
CA SER A 246 -14.69 -11.71 18.51
C SER A 246 -16.04 -11.32 17.92
N GLU A 247 -16.98 -12.26 17.98
CA GLU A 247 -18.39 -12.02 17.66
C GLU A 247 -19.10 -11.13 18.70
N THR A 248 -18.48 -10.92 19.87
CA THR A 248 -19.14 -10.24 21.01
C THR A 248 -18.52 -8.91 21.40
N GLN A 249 -17.39 -8.53 20.79
CA GLN A 249 -16.71 -7.28 21.13
C GLN A 249 -17.10 -6.11 20.22
N THR A 250 -17.94 -6.36 19.22
CA THR A 250 -18.47 -5.34 18.33
C THR A 250 -19.98 -5.39 18.33
N ASP A 251 -20.62 -4.24 18.47
CA ASP A 251 -22.08 -4.12 18.47
C ASP A 251 -22.55 -2.88 17.71
N VAL A 252 -23.68 -2.98 17.01
CA VAL A 252 -24.39 -1.81 16.48
C VAL A 252 -25.32 -1.28 17.56
N VAL A 253 -24.99 -0.11 18.12
CA VAL A 253 -25.64 0.42 19.34
C VAL A 253 -26.66 1.51 19.04
N SER A 254 -26.67 2.00 17.80
CA SER A 254 -27.68 2.92 17.27
C SER A 254 -27.74 2.78 15.74
N GLU A 255 -28.94 2.87 15.16
CA GLU A 255 -29.15 2.85 13.71
C GLU A 255 -29.29 4.26 13.12
N ASP A 256 -29.74 5.24 13.92
CA ASP A 256 -29.92 6.63 13.51
C ASP A 256 -29.63 7.58 14.69
N PRO A 257 -28.45 8.23 14.74
CA PRO A 257 -27.34 8.04 13.79
C PRO A 257 -26.72 6.65 13.94
N TYR A 258 -26.15 6.09 12.85
CA TYR A 258 -25.52 4.78 12.91
C TYR A 258 -24.29 4.81 13.80
N ARG A 259 -24.21 3.93 14.79
CA ARG A 259 -23.11 3.83 15.76
C ARG A 259 -22.71 2.40 15.99
N ILE A 260 -21.41 2.16 15.89
CA ILE A 260 -20.79 0.87 16.19
C ILE A 260 -19.93 1.04 17.43
N ARG A 261 -20.08 0.18 18.42
CA ARG A 261 -19.19 0.09 19.58
C ARG A 261 -18.22 -1.05 19.40
N ILE A 262 -16.94 -0.82 19.70
CA ILE A 262 -15.88 -1.83 19.72
C ILE A 262 -15.24 -1.81 21.10
N GLU A 263 -15.30 -2.93 21.81
CA GLU A 263 -14.69 -3.15 23.12
C GLU A 263 -13.37 -3.90 22.93
N VAL A 264 -12.22 -3.30 23.25
CA VAL A 264 -10.92 -3.88 22.88
C VAL A 264 -10.48 -5.06 23.77
N GLY A 265 -11.07 -5.17 24.96
CA GLY A 265 -10.70 -6.18 25.95
C GLY A 265 -11.73 -6.27 27.08
N PRO A 266 -11.73 -7.36 27.86
CA PRO A 266 -12.64 -7.53 29.00
C PRO A 266 -12.23 -6.73 30.24
N GLU A 267 -11.03 -6.13 30.25
CA GLU A 267 -10.52 -5.37 31.38
C GLU A 267 -11.22 -4.01 31.56
N GLU A 268 -11.32 -3.50 32.79
CA GLU A 268 -11.97 -2.21 33.07
C GLU A 268 -11.22 -1.00 32.46
N ASP A 269 -9.93 -1.14 32.18
CA ASP A 269 -9.09 -0.13 31.54
C ASP A 269 -8.96 -0.33 30.03
N ALA A 270 -9.61 -1.35 29.45
CA ALA A 270 -9.62 -1.55 28.01
C ALA A 270 -10.45 -0.46 27.32
N PRO A 271 -9.91 0.19 26.27
CA PRO A 271 -10.63 1.26 25.59
C PRO A 271 -11.85 0.71 24.85
N THR A 272 -12.93 1.48 24.90
CA THR A 272 -14.13 1.28 24.10
C THR A 272 -14.22 2.40 23.07
N LEU A 273 -14.29 2.06 21.79
CA LEU A 273 -14.39 3.00 20.69
C LEU A 273 -15.83 3.01 20.16
N THR A 274 -16.35 4.20 19.84
CA THR A 274 -17.59 4.32 19.08
C THR A 274 -17.30 4.92 17.71
N LEU A 275 -17.74 4.23 16.65
CA LEU A 275 -17.58 4.64 15.26
C LEU A 275 -18.92 5.06 14.64
N ASP A 276 -18.88 5.90 13.60
CA ASP A 276 -20.02 6.14 12.71
C ASP A 276 -20.04 5.19 11.50
N GLU A 277 -20.98 5.38 10.56
CA GLU A 277 -21.11 4.53 9.35
C GLU A 277 -19.96 4.67 8.36
N GLU A 278 -19.16 5.73 8.46
CA GLU A 278 -17.98 5.98 7.63
C GLU A 278 -16.68 5.53 8.33
N LEU A 279 -16.81 4.82 9.46
CA LEU A 279 -15.71 4.34 10.30
C LEU A 279 -14.94 5.44 11.04
N ASN A 280 -15.47 6.66 11.13
CA ASN A 280 -14.84 7.69 11.95
C ASN A 280 -15.05 7.36 13.42
N VAL A 281 -13.97 7.39 14.22
CA VAL A 281 -14.07 7.27 15.68
C VAL A 281 -14.65 8.59 16.23
N VAL A 282 -15.87 8.52 16.75
CA VAL A 282 -16.62 9.67 17.29
C VAL A 282 -16.54 9.79 18.81
N ASP A 283 -16.18 8.70 19.50
CA ASP A 283 -16.00 8.67 20.95
C ASP A 283 -14.99 7.58 21.36
N VAL A 284 -14.29 7.82 22.48
CA VAL A 284 -13.36 6.86 23.11
C VAL A 284 -13.54 6.97 24.62
N SER A 285 -13.86 5.86 25.26
CA SER A 285 -14.06 5.77 26.72
C SER A 285 -13.20 4.68 27.34
#